data_AF-A0A9W9IIS0-F1
#
_entry.id   AF-A0A9W9IIS0-F1
#
_cell.length_a   1.000
_cell.length_b   1.000
_cell.length_c   1.000
_cell.angle_alpha   90.00
_cell.angle_beta   90.00
_cell.angle_gamma   90.00
#
_symmetry.space_group_name_H-M   'P 1'
#
loop_
_entity.id
_entity.type
_entity.pdbx_description
1 polymer ?
#
loop_
_entity_poly.entity_id
_entity_poly.type
_entity_poly.pdbx_seq_one_letter_code
_entity_poly.pdbx_strand_id
1 'polypeptide(L)'
;MAFFPEKTSPMNISNFYKTHVRLAEVNAPYLLPEDPASRQPTLRHPDLNPNNIFIAPETGEISCLINWQHTTVEPRVLVAGYPRAFENPDPEVTPDLKEPSLPADYQTLSAEARAEADELFRRRLLFHYYRVFNGALNKPHINAMRDPLLRPRQHFIEWAGRKWNGNLITLKGALIRVYQYWPHLHRNGAPCPVHFSDDEIKEFMEKEEQWFQLNAVVTLWGEQIGGINEDGWVDAVRNVAELKESLIALAEGDEEEIGLLEKGWPFRDREEEDA
;
A
#
# COMPACT_ATOMS: atom_id res chain seq x y z
N MET A 1 -8.86 -3.92 7.17
CA MET A 1 -10.08 -4.76 7.06
C MET A 1 -10.55 -4.68 5.61
N ALA A 2 -10.44 -5.76 4.82
CA ALA A 2 -10.84 -5.74 3.41
C ALA A 2 -12.32 -6.15 3.27
N PHE A 3 -13.12 -5.33 2.61
CA PHE A 3 -14.54 -5.57 2.39
C PHE A 3 -14.77 -6.53 1.21
N PHE A 4 -15.62 -7.55 1.39
CA PHE A 4 -16.04 -8.50 0.36
C PHE A 4 -17.56 -8.67 0.36
N PRO A 5 -18.28 -8.20 -0.67
CA PRO A 5 -19.72 -8.43 -0.79
C PRO A 5 -20.07 -9.77 -1.47
N GLU A 6 -19.10 -10.46 -2.10
CA GLU A 6 -19.37 -11.73 -2.80
C GLU A 6 -18.99 -12.96 -1.95
N LYS A 7 -19.98 -13.79 -1.63
CA LYS A 7 -19.78 -15.18 -1.19
C LYS A 7 -19.25 -16.02 -2.35
N THR A 8 -17.96 -15.97 -2.63
CA THR A 8 -17.31 -16.98 -3.48
C THR A 8 -17.07 -18.25 -2.66
N SER A 9 -17.42 -19.42 -3.21
CA SER A 9 -17.23 -20.72 -2.54
C SER A 9 -15.76 -20.91 -2.13
N PRO A 10 -15.45 -21.37 -0.89
CA PRO A 10 -14.09 -21.60 -0.41
C PRO A 10 -13.24 -22.48 -1.33
N MET A 11 -13.89 -23.38 -2.09
CA MET A 11 -13.24 -24.33 -2.99
C MET A 11 -12.74 -23.68 -4.29
N ASN A 12 -13.43 -22.65 -4.80
CA ASN A 12 -12.96 -21.84 -5.94
C ASN A 12 -11.80 -20.92 -5.55
N ILE A 13 -11.82 -20.42 -4.31
CA ILE A 13 -10.77 -19.57 -3.75
C ILE A 13 -9.47 -20.38 -3.60
N SER A 14 -9.54 -21.59 -3.03
CA SER A 14 -8.35 -22.47 -2.86
C SER A 14 -7.67 -22.83 -4.18
N ASN A 15 -8.44 -23.14 -5.22
CA ASN A 15 -7.89 -23.47 -6.55
C ASN A 15 -7.34 -22.24 -7.28
N PHE A 16 -7.98 -21.07 -7.11
CA PHE A 16 -7.45 -19.80 -7.62
C PHE A 16 -6.10 -19.48 -6.98
N TYR A 17 -5.99 -19.56 -5.64
CA TYR A 17 -4.72 -19.36 -4.94
C TYR A 17 -3.66 -20.37 -5.38
N LYS A 18 -3.96 -21.67 -5.42
CA LYS A 18 -2.97 -22.72 -5.77
C LYS A 18 -2.42 -22.56 -7.19
N THR A 19 -3.29 -22.24 -8.15
CA THR A 19 -2.87 -22.07 -9.55
C THR A 19 -2.00 -20.82 -9.71
N HIS A 20 -2.41 -19.69 -9.15
CA HIS A 20 -1.73 -18.41 -9.37
C HIS A 20 -0.52 -18.17 -8.47
N VAL A 21 -0.47 -18.75 -7.28
CA VAL A 21 0.74 -18.76 -6.43
C VAL A 21 1.85 -19.59 -7.08
N ARG A 22 1.50 -20.75 -7.66
CA ARG A 22 2.48 -21.57 -8.39
C ARG A 22 3.00 -20.85 -9.63
N LEU A 23 2.16 -20.05 -10.28
CA LEU A 23 2.57 -19.16 -11.35
C LEU A 23 3.53 -18.06 -10.85
N ALA A 24 3.31 -17.48 -9.66
CA ALA A 24 4.25 -16.54 -9.06
C ALA A 24 5.62 -17.16 -8.77
N GLU A 25 5.65 -18.40 -8.27
CA GLU A 25 6.87 -19.15 -7.98
C GLU A 25 7.64 -19.50 -9.27
N VAL A 26 6.94 -19.87 -10.35
CA VAL A 26 7.55 -20.17 -11.66
C VAL A 26 8.03 -18.90 -12.37
N ASN A 27 7.41 -17.75 -12.10
CA ASN A 27 7.72 -16.48 -12.78
C ASN A 27 8.77 -15.61 -12.09
N ALA A 28 9.08 -15.86 -10.82
CA ALA A 28 10.02 -15.06 -10.04
C ALA A 28 11.36 -14.75 -10.76
N PRO A 29 11.98 -15.68 -11.53
CA PRO A 29 13.21 -15.38 -12.27
C PRO A 29 13.02 -14.35 -13.40
N TYR A 30 11.85 -14.32 -14.04
CA TYR A 30 11.53 -13.40 -15.15
C TYR A 30 11.07 -12.02 -14.66
N LEU A 31 10.73 -11.92 -13.38
CA LEU A 31 10.31 -10.69 -12.73
C LEU A 31 11.47 -9.83 -12.23
N LEU A 32 12.72 -10.28 -12.37
CA LEU A 32 13.89 -9.49 -11.99
C LEU A 32 14.62 -8.94 -13.22
N PRO A 33 14.97 -7.64 -13.23
CA PRO A 33 15.73 -7.03 -14.31
C PRO A 33 17.10 -7.72 -14.45
N GLU A 34 17.66 -7.75 -15.66
CA GLU A 34 18.94 -8.43 -15.95
C GLU A 34 20.14 -7.83 -15.21
N ASP A 35 20.05 -6.55 -14.85
CA ASP A 35 21.09 -5.82 -14.12
C ASP A 35 21.45 -6.53 -12.79
N PRO A 36 22.70 -7.00 -12.61
CA PRO A 36 23.14 -7.66 -11.39
C PRO A 36 23.03 -6.76 -10.15
N ALA A 37 23.22 -5.44 -10.30
CA ALA A 37 23.10 -4.52 -9.17
C ALA A 37 21.66 -4.45 -8.66
N SER A 38 20.67 -4.53 -9.54
CA SER A 38 19.25 -4.59 -9.20
C SER A 38 18.82 -5.94 -8.60
N ARG A 39 19.53 -7.03 -8.93
CA ARG A 39 19.33 -8.38 -8.37
C ARG A 39 20.04 -8.63 -7.04
N GLN A 40 20.89 -7.70 -6.59
CA GLN A 40 21.69 -7.88 -5.39
C GLN A 40 20.79 -8.16 -4.17
N PRO A 41 21.03 -9.25 -3.42
CA PRO A 41 20.35 -9.52 -2.16
C PRO A 41 20.55 -8.33 -1.21
N THR A 42 19.45 -7.70 -0.80
CA THR A 42 19.44 -6.47 -0.03
C THR A 42 18.52 -6.66 1.17
N LEU A 43 19.07 -6.41 2.36
CA LEU A 43 18.28 -6.29 3.59
C LEU A 43 17.78 -4.85 3.69
N ARG A 44 16.49 -4.67 3.93
CA ARG A 44 15.89 -3.35 4.15
C ARG A 44 14.90 -3.43 5.31
N HIS A 45 14.91 -2.40 6.14
CA HIS A 45 13.96 -2.28 7.24
C HIS A 45 12.50 -2.34 6.72
N PRO A 46 11.64 -3.22 7.27
CA PRO A 46 10.32 -3.52 6.71
C PRO A 46 9.31 -2.38 6.90
N ASP A 47 9.42 -1.63 8.01
CA ASP A 47 8.53 -0.50 8.31
C ASP A 47 9.33 0.66 8.90
N LEU A 48 10.21 1.30 8.12
CA LEU A 48 11.02 2.40 8.64
C LEU A 48 10.16 3.68 8.71
N ASN A 49 9.51 3.88 9.85
CA ASN A 49 8.74 5.06 10.21
C ASN A 49 9.45 5.83 11.35
N PRO A 50 9.07 7.09 11.65
CA PRO A 50 9.75 7.89 12.69
C PRO A 50 9.77 7.24 14.08
N ASN A 51 8.73 6.50 14.46
CA ASN A 51 8.65 5.83 15.77
C ASN A 51 9.63 4.66 15.90
N ASN A 52 10.16 4.16 14.78
CA ASN A 52 11.16 3.10 14.75
C ASN A 52 12.61 3.63 14.69
N ILE A 53 12.82 4.95 14.75
CA ILE A 53 14.14 5.62 14.69
C ILE A 53 14.41 6.36 16.00
N PHE A 54 15.38 5.90 16.77
CA PHE A 54 15.83 6.60 17.97
C PHE A 54 17.00 7.52 17.67
N ILE A 55 16.94 8.72 18.24
CA ILE A 55 17.96 9.76 18.08
C ILE A 55 18.54 10.06 19.46
N ALA A 56 19.87 10.09 19.57
CA ALA A 56 20.55 10.51 20.79
C ALA A 56 20.32 12.02 21.02
N PRO A 57 19.70 12.43 22.15
CA PRO A 57 19.39 13.84 22.40
C PRO A 57 20.61 14.78 22.38
N GLU A 58 21.77 14.26 22.76
CA GLU A 58 23.00 15.02 22.94
C GLU A 58 23.74 15.27 21.61
N THR A 59 23.67 14.32 20.66
CA THR A 59 24.43 14.38 19.40
C THR A 59 23.54 14.58 18.17
N GLY A 60 22.24 14.29 18.26
CA GLY A 60 21.34 14.27 17.11
C GLY A 60 21.59 13.08 16.16
N GLU A 61 22.44 12.12 16.54
CA GLU A 61 22.74 10.94 15.73
C GLU A 61 21.70 9.84 15.94
N ILE A 62 21.50 9.00 14.92
CA ILE A 62 20.67 7.81 15.04
C ILE A 62 21.35 6.83 16.00
N SER A 63 20.71 6.58 17.15
CA SER A 63 21.22 5.68 18.19
C SER A 63 20.75 4.24 17.99
N CYS A 64 19.54 4.05 17.47
CA CYS A 64 18.96 2.72 17.27
C CYS A 64 17.86 2.72 16.20
N LEU A 65 17.77 1.62 15.45
CA LEU A 65 16.62 1.27 14.61
C LEU A 65 15.98 0.01 15.19
N ILE A 66 14.69 0.05 15.52
CA ILE A 66 13.95 -1.08 16.12
C ILE A 66 12.92 -1.63 15.15
N ASN A 67 12.20 -2.69 15.55
CA ASN A 67 11.07 -3.23 14.78
C ASN A 67 11.49 -3.90 13.45
N TRP A 68 12.60 -4.63 13.50
CA TRP A 68 13.10 -5.48 12.40
C TRP A 68 12.36 -6.82 12.24
N GLN A 69 11.27 -7.03 12.97
CA GLN A 69 10.46 -8.23 12.81
C GLN A 69 9.90 -8.31 11.39
N HIS A 70 9.81 -9.52 10.84
CA HIS A 70 9.40 -9.78 9.45
C HIS A 70 10.33 -9.21 8.37
N THR A 71 11.54 -8.75 8.71
CA THR A 71 12.53 -8.35 7.70
C THR A 71 12.91 -9.54 6.81
N THR A 72 12.87 -9.32 5.49
CA THR A 72 13.31 -10.28 4.48
C THR A 72 14.54 -9.75 3.73
N VAL A 73 15.33 -10.68 3.17
CA VAL A 73 16.38 -10.34 2.19
C VAL A 73 15.78 -10.54 0.81
N GLU A 74 15.71 -9.48 0.04
CA GLU A 74 15.10 -9.48 -1.29
C GLU A 74 16.02 -8.83 -2.32
N PRO A 75 15.86 -9.12 -3.62
CA PRO A 75 16.52 -8.36 -4.69
C PRO A 75 16.30 -6.86 -4.51
N ARG A 76 17.38 -6.07 -4.66
CA ARG A 76 17.37 -4.61 -4.49
C ARG A 76 16.18 -3.92 -5.17
N VAL A 77 15.83 -4.33 -6.38
CA VAL A 77 14.70 -3.75 -7.13
C VAL A 77 13.37 -3.88 -6.39
N LEU A 78 13.16 -4.97 -5.64
CA LEU A 78 11.90 -5.19 -4.91
C LEU A 78 11.83 -4.33 -3.65
N VAL A 79 12.97 -4.02 -3.05
CA VAL A 79 13.08 -3.17 -1.85
C VAL A 79 13.48 -1.72 -2.16
N ALA A 80 13.52 -1.33 -3.44
CA ALA A 80 13.83 0.05 -3.85
C ALA A 80 12.63 0.98 -3.63
N GLY A 81 12.86 2.26 -3.34
CA GLY A 81 11.78 3.21 -3.01
C GLY A 81 12.07 4.02 -1.76
N TYR A 82 11.04 4.75 -1.33
CA TYR A 82 11.08 5.64 -0.16
C TYR A 82 10.48 4.93 1.05
N PRO A 83 11.22 4.76 2.18
CA PRO A 83 10.62 4.29 3.41
C PRO A 83 9.62 5.32 3.96
N ARG A 84 8.67 4.91 4.80
CA ARG A 84 7.61 5.80 5.34
C ARG A 84 8.16 7.06 6.01
N ALA A 85 9.29 6.95 6.71
CA ALA A 85 9.97 8.10 7.33
C ALA A 85 10.44 9.17 6.31
N PHE A 86 10.57 8.81 5.03
CA PHE A 86 11.06 9.65 3.96
C PHE A 86 10.14 9.61 2.73
N GLU A 87 8.86 9.30 2.90
CA GLU A 87 7.90 9.26 1.80
C GLU A 87 7.59 10.66 1.28
N ASN A 88 7.16 10.77 0.02
CA ASN A 88 6.70 12.04 -0.52
C ASN A 88 5.35 12.39 0.13
N PRO A 89 5.22 13.52 0.85
CA PRO A 89 3.93 13.94 1.39
C PRO A 89 3.02 14.56 0.33
N ASP A 90 3.55 14.90 -0.86
CA ASP A 90 2.82 15.58 -1.92
C ASP A 90 2.17 14.59 -2.93
N PRO A 91 1.06 14.99 -3.60
CA PRO A 91 0.40 14.15 -4.61
C PRO A 91 1.33 13.76 -5.77
N GLU A 92 2.23 14.67 -6.14
CA GLU A 92 3.16 14.49 -7.24
C GLU A 92 4.60 14.71 -6.78
N VAL A 93 5.52 13.94 -7.37
CA VAL A 93 6.95 14.11 -7.15
C VAL A 93 7.48 15.05 -8.22
N THR A 94 8.01 16.19 -7.80
CA THR A 94 8.63 17.12 -8.74
C THR A 94 10.05 16.66 -9.11
N PRO A 95 10.45 16.80 -10.39
CA PRO A 95 11.77 16.37 -10.84
C PRO A 95 12.90 17.24 -10.29
N ASP A 96 12.60 18.48 -9.93
CA ASP A 96 13.55 19.38 -9.29
C ASP A 96 13.91 18.91 -7.88
N LEU A 97 15.16 19.17 -7.50
CA LEU A 97 15.68 18.96 -6.16
C LEU A 97 15.77 20.32 -5.45
N LYS A 98 14.70 21.11 -5.54
CA LYS A 98 14.62 22.36 -4.78
C LYS A 98 14.42 22.00 -3.31
N GLU A 99 15.19 22.62 -2.43
CA GLU A 99 14.97 22.49 -0.99
C GLU A 99 13.60 23.10 -0.64
N PRO A 100 12.77 22.40 0.12
CA PRO A 100 11.46 22.92 0.51
C PRO A 100 11.63 24.17 1.38
N SER A 101 10.61 25.01 1.39
CA SER A 101 10.53 26.20 2.25
C SER A 101 9.18 26.24 2.94
N LEU A 102 9.12 26.90 4.09
CA LEU A 102 7.85 27.23 4.73
C LEU A 102 6.98 28.12 3.82
N PRO A 103 5.65 28.11 4.02
CA PRO A 103 4.73 29.03 3.32
C PRO A 103 5.12 30.50 3.54
N ALA A 104 4.92 31.34 2.52
CA ALA A 104 5.27 32.76 2.58
C ALA A 104 4.47 33.53 3.66
N ASP A 105 3.26 33.05 3.96
CA ASP A 105 2.31 33.57 4.92
C ASP A 105 2.42 32.92 6.31
N TYR A 106 3.46 32.11 6.58
CA TYR A 106 3.62 31.34 7.81
C TYR A 106 3.46 32.15 9.10
N GLN A 107 3.96 33.39 9.12
CA GLN A 107 3.87 34.27 10.29
C GLN A 107 2.44 34.75 10.60
N THR A 108 1.52 34.62 9.64
CA THR A 108 0.12 35.05 9.77
C THR A 108 -0.84 33.89 10.07
N LEU A 109 -0.34 32.66 10.05
CA LEU A 109 -1.13 31.44 10.30
C LEU A 109 -1.50 31.30 11.78
N SER A 110 -2.60 30.58 12.06
CA SER A 110 -2.99 30.19 13.42
C SER A 110 -1.97 29.24 14.06
N ALA A 111 -2.10 28.91 15.35
CA ALA A 111 -1.20 27.95 15.98
C ALA A 111 -1.32 26.55 15.33
N GLU A 112 -2.55 26.13 15.04
CA GLU A 112 -2.89 24.85 14.43
C GLU A 112 -2.35 24.79 12.99
N ALA A 113 -2.65 25.81 12.18
CA ALA A 113 -2.16 25.88 10.80
C ALA A 113 -0.63 25.97 10.72
N ARG A 114 0.04 26.57 11.72
CA ARG A 114 1.51 26.55 11.81
C ARG A 114 2.04 25.16 12.11
N ALA A 115 1.43 24.43 13.06
CA ALA A 115 1.83 23.07 13.37
C ALA A 115 1.70 22.14 12.15
N GLU A 116 0.61 22.27 11.39
CA GLU A 116 0.43 21.54 10.12
C GLU A 116 1.50 21.92 9.08
N ALA A 117 1.79 23.21 8.94
CA ALA A 117 2.81 23.70 8.02
C ALA A 117 4.23 23.21 8.41
N ASP A 118 4.53 23.17 9.71
CA ASP A 118 5.80 22.66 10.24
C ASP A 118 5.96 21.16 9.99
N GLU A 119 4.91 20.38 10.23
CA GLU A 119 4.92 18.93 9.97
C GLU A 119 5.05 18.62 8.48
N LEU A 120 4.31 19.33 7.63
CA LEU A 120 4.42 19.19 6.18
C LEU A 120 5.83 19.59 5.69
N PHE A 121 6.37 20.69 6.19
CA PHE A 121 7.73 21.13 5.89
C PHE A 121 8.76 20.07 6.32
N ARG A 122 8.64 19.51 7.53
CA ARG A 122 9.51 18.45 8.03
C ARG A 122 9.48 17.22 7.12
N ARG A 123 8.29 16.74 6.72
CA ARG A 123 8.15 15.58 5.82
C ARG A 123 8.77 15.85 4.45
N ARG A 124 8.52 17.03 3.86
CA ARG A 124 9.14 17.44 2.58
C ARG A 124 10.66 17.52 2.68
N LEU A 125 11.18 18.04 3.80
CA LEU A 125 12.61 18.18 4.03
C LEU A 125 13.31 16.82 4.14
N LEU A 126 12.71 15.87 4.87
CA LEU A 126 13.20 14.50 4.98
C LEU A 126 13.19 13.79 3.62
N PHE A 127 12.10 13.89 2.86
CA PHE A 127 12.02 13.35 1.50
C PHE A 127 13.09 13.95 0.58
N HIS A 128 13.28 15.28 0.62
CA HIS A 128 14.31 15.99 -0.14
C HIS A 128 15.71 15.47 0.18
N TYR A 129 16.11 15.44 1.46
CA TYR A 129 17.43 14.94 1.85
C TYR A 129 17.62 13.47 1.49
N TYR A 130 16.59 12.63 1.66
CA TYR A 130 16.67 11.23 1.25
C TYR A 130 16.98 11.11 -0.26
N ARG A 131 16.34 11.92 -1.12
CA ARG A 131 16.62 11.96 -2.56
C ARG A 131 18.05 12.41 -2.85
N VAL A 132 18.50 13.52 -2.24
CA VAL A 132 19.83 14.10 -2.46
C VAL A 132 20.93 13.12 -2.05
N PHE A 133 20.87 12.57 -0.83
CA PHE A 133 21.89 11.67 -0.33
C PHE A 133 21.89 10.32 -1.06
N ASN A 134 20.73 9.74 -1.39
CA ASN A 134 20.72 8.52 -2.21
C ASN A 134 21.23 8.79 -3.63
N GLY A 135 20.94 9.96 -4.21
CA GLY A 135 21.50 10.41 -5.48
C GLY A 135 23.03 10.46 -5.49
N ALA A 136 23.62 10.99 -4.42
CA ALA A 136 25.06 11.13 -4.27
C ALA A 136 25.76 9.82 -3.87
N LEU A 137 25.21 9.11 -2.89
CA LEU A 137 25.91 8.04 -2.15
C LEU A 137 25.40 6.63 -2.48
N ASN A 138 24.18 6.49 -3.01
CA ASN A 138 23.52 5.19 -3.23
C ASN A 138 23.01 5.03 -4.66
N LYS A 139 23.92 5.21 -5.63
CA LYS A 139 23.62 5.07 -7.07
C LYS A 139 22.91 3.76 -7.43
N PRO A 140 23.27 2.59 -6.87
CA PRO A 140 22.56 1.35 -7.19
C PRO A 140 21.09 1.36 -6.78
N HIS A 141 20.75 1.97 -5.64
CA HIS A 141 19.36 2.14 -5.21
C HIS A 141 18.58 3.05 -6.16
N ILE A 142 19.16 4.20 -6.52
CA ILE A 142 18.55 5.14 -7.48
C ILE A 142 18.37 4.50 -8.85
N ASN A 143 19.32 3.69 -9.32
CA ASN A 143 19.19 2.98 -10.58
C ASN A 143 18.06 1.95 -10.55
N ALA A 144 17.91 1.22 -9.44
CA ALA A 144 16.78 0.31 -9.26
C ALA A 144 15.43 1.05 -9.23
N MET A 145 15.38 2.26 -8.63
CA MET A 145 14.18 3.10 -8.63
C MET A 145 13.80 3.65 -10.01
N ARG A 146 14.74 3.66 -10.96
CA ARG A 146 14.50 4.10 -12.35
C ARG A 146 13.94 2.99 -13.24
N ASP A 147 13.76 1.76 -12.73
CA ASP A 147 13.10 0.69 -13.50
C ASP A 147 11.65 1.11 -13.80
N PRO A 148 11.25 1.27 -15.08
CA PRO A 148 9.87 1.60 -15.44
C PRO A 148 8.84 0.57 -14.94
N LEU A 149 9.29 -0.66 -14.68
CA LEU A 149 8.46 -1.76 -14.19
C LEU A 149 8.61 -2.00 -12.68
N LEU A 150 9.25 -1.08 -11.95
CA LEU A 150 9.45 -1.18 -10.50
C LEU A 150 8.14 -1.47 -9.77
N ARG A 151 7.12 -0.61 -9.96
CA ARG A 151 5.83 -0.73 -9.26
C ARG A 151 5.10 -2.03 -9.60
N PRO A 152 4.92 -2.42 -10.88
CA PRO A 152 4.37 -3.73 -11.22
C PRO A 152 5.11 -4.92 -10.57
N ARG A 153 6.45 -4.92 -10.58
CA ARG A 153 7.27 -5.99 -9.97
C ARG A 153 7.03 -6.08 -8.46
N GLN A 154 7.12 -4.95 -7.76
CA GLN A 154 6.90 -4.87 -6.31
C GLN A 154 5.49 -5.31 -5.93
N HIS A 155 4.48 -4.74 -6.60
CA HIS A 155 3.08 -5.05 -6.38
C HIS A 155 2.81 -6.55 -6.53
N PHE A 156 3.31 -7.17 -7.60
CA PHE A 156 3.13 -8.60 -7.79
C PHE A 156 3.71 -9.45 -6.66
N ILE A 157 4.97 -9.18 -6.27
CA ILE A 157 5.65 -9.97 -5.24
C ILE A 157 4.98 -9.78 -3.87
N GLU A 158 4.61 -8.55 -3.52
CA GLU A 158 3.93 -8.23 -2.26
C GLU A 158 2.62 -9.02 -2.13
N TRP A 159 1.79 -9.04 -3.17
CA TRP A 159 0.49 -9.73 -3.12
C TRP A 159 0.59 -11.25 -3.29
N ALA A 160 1.56 -11.74 -4.05
CA ALA A 160 1.87 -13.17 -4.11
C ALA A 160 2.40 -13.71 -2.77
N GLY A 161 3.13 -12.88 -2.01
CA GLY A 161 3.64 -13.22 -0.68
C GLY A 161 2.57 -13.23 0.42
N ARG A 162 1.48 -12.45 0.27
CA ARG A 162 0.39 -12.33 1.26
C ARG A 162 -0.71 -13.37 1.08
N LYS A 163 -0.33 -14.65 1.01
CA LYS A 163 -1.22 -15.80 0.77
C LYS A 163 -2.39 -15.92 1.78
N TRP A 164 -2.27 -15.30 2.95
CA TRP A 164 -3.23 -15.38 4.06
C TRP A 164 -4.22 -14.20 4.13
N ASN A 165 -4.03 -13.13 3.36
CA ASN A 165 -4.82 -11.91 3.51
C ASN A 165 -6.25 -12.01 2.92
N GLY A 166 -6.57 -13.11 2.24
CA GLY A 166 -7.90 -13.31 1.64
C GLY A 166 -8.25 -12.32 0.51
N ASN A 167 -7.36 -11.36 0.20
CA ASN A 167 -7.64 -10.31 -0.76
C ASN A 167 -7.45 -10.74 -2.22
N LEU A 168 -8.47 -11.41 -2.73
CA LEU A 168 -8.50 -11.94 -4.10
C LEU A 168 -8.56 -10.88 -5.18
N ILE A 169 -9.22 -9.74 -4.92
CA ILE A 169 -9.31 -8.65 -5.89
C ILE A 169 -7.92 -8.10 -6.16
N THR A 170 -7.15 -7.75 -5.13
CA THR A 170 -5.81 -7.19 -5.33
C THR A 170 -4.84 -8.22 -5.92
N LEU A 171 -4.95 -9.50 -5.56
CA LEU A 171 -4.15 -10.56 -6.19
C LEU A 171 -4.48 -10.71 -7.69
N LYS A 172 -5.76 -10.75 -8.07
CA LYS A 172 -6.18 -10.83 -9.47
C LYS A 172 -5.74 -9.58 -10.25
N GLY A 173 -5.83 -8.40 -9.66
CA GLY A 173 -5.33 -7.15 -10.25
C GLY A 173 -3.82 -7.18 -10.47
N ALA A 174 -3.05 -7.70 -9.51
CA ALA A 174 -1.61 -7.88 -9.67
C ALA A 174 -1.26 -8.84 -10.82
N LEU A 175 -2.00 -9.94 -10.97
CA LEU A 175 -1.80 -10.91 -12.06
C LEU A 175 -2.16 -10.34 -13.43
N ILE A 176 -3.27 -9.61 -13.54
CA ILE A 176 -3.68 -8.94 -14.79
C ILE A 176 -2.64 -7.91 -15.20
N ARG A 177 -2.13 -7.11 -14.26
CA ARG A 177 -1.03 -6.16 -14.55
C ARG A 177 0.21 -6.90 -15.04
N VAL A 178 0.62 -8.01 -14.41
CA VAL A 178 1.75 -8.82 -14.91
C VAL A 178 1.50 -9.34 -16.33
N TYR A 179 0.29 -9.81 -16.63
CA TYR A 179 -0.10 -10.24 -17.97
C TYR A 179 0.03 -9.10 -18.99
N GLN A 180 -0.51 -7.93 -18.68
CA GLN A 180 -0.46 -6.75 -19.54
C GLN A 180 0.97 -6.24 -19.76
N TYR A 181 1.80 -6.24 -18.71
CA TYR A 181 3.21 -5.82 -18.78
C TYR A 181 4.16 -6.94 -19.23
N TRP A 182 3.68 -8.16 -19.50
CA TRP A 182 4.51 -9.31 -19.83
C TRP A 182 5.48 -9.07 -20.99
N PRO A 183 5.08 -8.42 -22.11
CA PRO A 183 6.00 -8.10 -23.21
C PRO A 183 7.20 -7.23 -22.80
N HIS A 184 7.07 -6.47 -21.71
CA HIS A 184 8.14 -5.62 -21.17
C HIS A 184 8.94 -6.32 -20.05
N LEU A 185 8.30 -7.22 -19.31
CA LEU A 185 8.95 -8.00 -18.25
C LEU A 185 9.87 -9.08 -18.84
N HIS A 186 9.45 -9.73 -19.93
CA HIS A 186 10.16 -10.84 -20.53
C HIS A 186 10.59 -10.56 -21.97
N ARG A 187 11.88 -10.25 -22.16
CA ARG A 187 12.45 -9.85 -23.45
C ARG A 187 12.72 -11.01 -24.43
N ASN A 188 12.63 -12.26 -23.96
CA ASN A 188 12.99 -13.44 -24.76
C ASN A 188 11.79 -14.08 -25.49
N GLY A 189 10.61 -13.43 -25.45
CA GLY A 189 9.45 -13.84 -26.24
C GLY A 189 8.71 -15.10 -25.76
N ALA A 190 9.04 -15.65 -24.58
CA ALA A 190 8.23 -16.71 -24.01
C ALA A 190 6.80 -16.20 -23.70
N PRO A 191 5.76 -17.02 -23.93
CA PRO A 191 4.39 -16.63 -23.63
C PRO A 191 4.20 -16.42 -22.12
N CYS A 192 3.29 -15.50 -21.77
CA CYS A 192 2.89 -15.32 -20.38
C CYS A 192 2.22 -16.62 -19.91
N PRO A 193 2.55 -17.15 -18.73
CA PRO A 193 1.95 -18.40 -18.27
C PRO A 193 0.55 -18.20 -17.68
N VAL A 194 0.14 -16.94 -17.47
CA VAL A 194 -1.26 -16.56 -17.26
C VAL A 194 -1.80 -15.96 -18.54
N HIS A 195 -3.08 -16.20 -18.80
CA HIS A 195 -3.80 -15.59 -19.90
C HIS A 195 -5.15 -15.13 -19.39
N PHE A 196 -5.55 -13.93 -19.80
CA PHE A 196 -6.87 -13.37 -19.52
C PHE A 196 -7.46 -12.91 -20.85
N SER A 197 -8.76 -13.16 -21.06
CA SER A 197 -9.47 -12.58 -22.19
C SER A 197 -9.69 -11.08 -21.97
N ASP A 198 -9.91 -10.34 -23.06
CA ASP A 198 -10.22 -8.90 -22.98
C ASP A 198 -11.50 -8.64 -22.16
N ASP A 199 -12.48 -9.54 -22.26
CA ASP A 199 -13.72 -9.48 -21.48
C ASP A 199 -13.46 -9.69 -19.98
N GLU A 200 -12.61 -10.67 -19.62
CA GLU A 200 -12.24 -10.93 -18.22
C GLU A 200 -11.47 -9.76 -17.60
N ILE A 201 -10.61 -9.11 -18.38
CA ILE A 201 -9.89 -7.91 -17.94
C ILE A 201 -10.88 -6.77 -17.74
N LYS A 202 -11.75 -6.50 -18.71
CA LYS A 202 -12.72 -5.41 -18.62
C LYS A 202 -13.66 -5.58 -17.42
N GLU A 203 -14.25 -6.76 -17.26
CA GLU A 203 -15.12 -7.07 -16.11
C GLU A 203 -14.37 -6.89 -14.78
N PHE A 204 -13.12 -7.32 -14.73
CA PHE A 204 -12.31 -7.15 -13.53
C PHE A 204 -12.00 -5.68 -13.23
N MET A 205 -11.67 -4.86 -14.24
CA MET A 205 -11.37 -3.44 -14.04
C MET A 205 -12.59 -2.69 -13.47
N GLU A 206 -13.80 -3.01 -13.94
CA GLU A 206 -15.05 -2.46 -13.40
C GLU A 206 -15.25 -2.85 -11.93
N LYS A 207 -14.98 -4.11 -11.59
CA LYS A 207 -15.04 -4.61 -10.20
C LYS A 207 -13.94 -4.01 -9.30
N GLU A 208 -12.73 -3.84 -9.80
CA GLU A 208 -11.62 -3.25 -9.06
C GLU A 208 -11.88 -1.78 -8.72
N GLU A 209 -12.45 -1.02 -9.66
CA GLU A 209 -12.84 0.38 -9.45
C GLU A 209 -13.92 0.51 -8.37
N GLN A 210 -14.98 -0.30 -8.43
CA GLN A 210 -16.01 -0.33 -7.39
C GLN A 210 -15.43 -0.70 -6.03
N TRP A 211 -14.52 -1.69 -5.99
CA TRP A 211 -13.83 -2.08 -4.78
C TRP A 211 -12.96 -0.94 -4.23
N PHE A 212 -12.25 -0.20 -5.09
CA PHE A 212 -11.43 0.94 -4.68
C PHE A 212 -12.27 2.07 -4.07
N GLN A 213 -13.36 2.44 -4.75
CA GLN A 213 -14.30 3.46 -4.26
C GLN A 213 -14.87 3.07 -2.89
N LEU A 214 -15.26 1.81 -2.73
CA LEU A 214 -15.79 1.31 -1.47
C LEU A 214 -14.75 1.31 -0.35
N ASN A 215 -13.49 0.94 -0.63
CA ASN A 215 -12.43 1.01 0.38
C ASN A 215 -12.11 2.45 0.79
N ALA A 216 -12.19 3.42 -0.13
CA ALA A 216 -12.02 4.83 0.20
C ALA A 216 -13.11 5.30 1.19
N VAL A 217 -14.37 4.93 0.94
CA VAL A 217 -15.49 5.22 1.84
C VAL A 217 -15.32 4.55 3.20
N VAL A 218 -14.94 3.27 3.23
CA VAL A 218 -14.67 2.55 4.49
C VAL A 218 -13.50 3.16 5.27
N THR A 219 -12.48 3.66 4.58
CA THR A 219 -11.34 4.36 5.21
C THR A 219 -11.79 5.67 5.85
N LEU A 220 -12.56 6.48 5.11
CA LEU A 220 -13.15 7.72 5.64
C LEU A 220 -14.01 7.44 6.88
N TRP A 221 -14.86 6.42 6.82
CA TRP A 221 -15.65 5.98 7.98
C TRP A 221 -14.76 5.54 9.14
N GLY A 222 -13.67 4.83 8.86
CA GLY A 222 -12.66 4.45 9.85
C GLY A 222 -12.02 5.65 10.55
N GLU A 223 -11.71 6.71 9.82
CA GLU A 223 -11.19 7.96 10.37
C GLU A 223 -12.25 8.67 11.23
N GLN A 224 -13.50 8.72 10.75
CA GLN A 224 -14.61 9.36 11.45
C GLN A 224 -14.94 8.67 12.78
N ILE A 225 -14.78 7.35 12.88
CA ILE A 225 -15.02 6.62 14.12
C ILE A 225 -13.87 6.73 15.13
N GLY A 226 -12.79 7.45 14.80
CA GLY A 226 -11.66 7.72 15.70
C GLY A 226 -10.32 7.12 15.25
N GLY A 227 -10.30 6.46 14.08
CA GLY A 227 -9.11 5.83 13.54
C GLY A 227 -8.60 4.65 14.39
N ILE A 228 -7.46 4.10 13.99
CA ILE A 228 -6.70 3.16 14.80
C ILE A 228 -5.71 4.01 15.60
N ASN A 229 -5.78 3.98 16.94
CA ASN A 229 -4.80 4.72 17.75
C ASN A 229 -3.39 4.10 17.60
N GLU A 230 -2.35 4.76 18.12
CA GLU A 230 -0.96 4.30 17.99
C GLU A 230 -0.73 2.87 18.52
N ASP A 231 -1.61 2.38 19.40
CA ASP A 231 -1.57 1.05 20.01
C ASP A 231 -2.38 -0.01 19.23
N GLY A 232 -2.98 0.34 18.09
CA GLY A 232 -3.76 -0.61 17.29
C GLY A 232 -5.21 -0.81 17.77
N TRP A 233 -5.67 -0.05 18.76
CA TRP A 233 -7.00 -0.16 19.36
C TRP A 233 -7.95 0.90 18.83
N VAL A 234 -9.23 0.52 18.78
CA VAL A 234 -10.32 1.40 18.36
C VAL A 234 -11.34 1.43 19.50
N ASP A 235 -11.36 2.48 20.32
CA ASP A 235 -12.39 2.68 21.36
C ASP A 235 -13.63 3.35 20.75
N ALA A 236 -14.15 2.73 19.68
CA ALA A 236 -15.13 3.36 18.78
C ALA A 236 -16.51 2.70 18.79
N VAL A 237 -16.84 1.85 19.77
CA VAL A 237 -18.15 1.18 19.81
C VAL A 237 -19.30 2.19 19.69
N ARG A 238 -19.19 3.32 20.42
CA ARG A 238 -20.17 4.42 20.32
C ARG A 238 -20.14 5.10 18.95
N ASN A 239 -18.97 5.44 18.44
CA ASN A 239 -18.84 6.16 17.17
C ASN A 239 -19.27 5.31 15.96
N VAL A 240 -19.06 3.99 16.01
CA VAL A 240 -19.54 3.01 15.01
C VAL A 240 -21.06 2.94 15.01
N ALA A 241 -21.70 2.95 16.18
CA ALA A 241 -23.16 2.98 16.30
C ALA A 241 -23.73 4.29 15.75
N GLU A 242 -23.16 5.43 16.13
CA GLU A 242 -23.56 6.76 15.64
C GLU A 242 -23.40 6.88 14.12
N LEU A 243 -22.29 6.37 13.56
CA LEU A 243 -22.08 6.34 12.12
C LEU A 243 -23.14 5.48 11.43
N LYS A 244 -23.44 4.29 11.95
CA LYS A 244 -24.45 3.40 11.37
C LYS A 244 -25.83 4.07 11.35
N GLU A 245 -26.23 4.71 12.46
CA GLU A 245 -27.49 5.45 12.53
C GLU A 245 -27.54 6.60 11.53
N SER A 246 -26.45 7.35 11.37
CA SER A 246 -26.39 8.47 10.41
C SER A 246 -26.56 8.02 8.96
N LEU A 247 -25.99 6.86 8.60
CA LEU A 247 -26.10 6.29 7.25
C LEU A 247 -27.50 5.71 6.99
N ILE A 248 -28.13 5.11 8.01
CA ILE A 248 -29.54 4.68 7.92
C ILE A 248 -30.47 5.88 7.75
N ALA A 249 -30.21 6.98 8.45
CA ALA A 249 -30.99 8.21 8.31
C ALA A 249 -30.84 8.82 6.90
N LEU A 250 -29.65 8.73 6.30
CA LEU A 250 -29.38 9.22 4.94
C LEU A 250 -30.14 8.43 3.86
N ALA A 251 -30.46 7.17 4.11
CA ALA A 251 -31.28 6.35 3.22
C ALA A 251 -32.76 6.78 3.19
N GLU A 252 -33.18 7.75 4.02
CA GLU A 252 -34.52 8.35 4.04
C GLU A 252 -35.69 7.33 4.11
N GLY A 253 -35.44 6.13 4.65
CA GLY A 253 -36.42 5.05 4.76
C GLY A 253 -36.51 4.12 3.55
N ASP A 254 -35.57 4.18 2.61
CA ASP A 254 -35.44 3.21 1.53
C ASP A 254 -35.00 1.85 2.09
N GLU A 255 -35.93 0.89 2.11
CA GLU A 255 -35.70 -0.46 2.64
C GLU A 255 -34.63 -1.24 1.85
N GLU A 256 -34.43 -0.93 0.56
CA GLU A 256 -33.40 -1.57 -0.26
C GLU A 256 -32.00 -1.06 0.13
N GLU A 257 -31.83 0.26 0.24
CA GLU A 257 -30.56 0.86 0.67
C GLU A 257 -30.20 0.47 2.10
N ILE A 258 -31.17 0.49 3.02
CA ILE A 258 -30.97 0.04 4.40
C ILE A 258 -30.58 -1.45 4.41
N GLY A 259 -31.29 -2.30 3.65
CA GLY A 259 -30.96 -3.72 3.55
C GLY A 259 -29.57 -3.99 2.99
N LEU A 260 -29.11 -3.19 2.02
CA LEU A 260 -27.75 -3.26 1.48
C LEU A 260 -26.70 -2.81 2.49
N LEU A 261 -26.93 -1.71 3.20
CA LEU A 261 -26.05 -1.23 4.27
C LEU A 261 -25.95 -2.24 5.41
N GLU A 262 -27.07 -2.82 5.82
CA GLU A 262 -27.10 -3.84 6.87
C GLU A 262 -26.39 -5.12 6.44
N LYS A 263 -26.61 -5.59 5.21
CA LYS A 263 -25.92 -6.77 4.66
C LYS A 263 -24.44 -6.50 4.42
N GLY A 264 -24.09 -5.26 4.14
CA GLY A 264 -22.76 -4.79 3.78
C GLY A 264 -22.06 -3.98 4.87
N TRP A 265 -22.46 -4.08 6.14
CA TRP A 265 -21.81 -3.33 7.22
C TRP A 265 -20.36 -3.83 7.44
N PRO A 266 -19.33 -2.97 7.31
CA PRO A 266 -17.93 -3.37 7.38
C PRO A 266 -17.44 -3.60 8.82
N PHE A 267 -18.02 -2.90 9.81
CA PHE A 267 -17.63 -2.93 11.22
C PHE A 267 -18.49 -3.90 12.04
N ARG A 268 -18.82 -5.06 11.47
CA ARG A 268 -19.53 -6.10 12.23
C ARG A 268 -18.56 -6.86 13.12
N ASP A 269 -18.97 -7.09 14.36
CA ASP A 269 -18.34 -8.10 15.19
C ASP A 269 -18.44 -9.45 14.49
N ARG A 270 -17.29 -10.08 14.27
CA ARG A 270 -17.21 -11.47 13.86
C ARG A 270 -16.72 -12.23 15.08
N GLU A 271 -17.53 -13.16 15.57
CA GLU A 271 -17.03 -14.17 16.49
C GLU A 271 -15.94 -14.95 15.74
N GLU A 272 -14.71 -14.93 16.26
CA GLU A 272 -13.71 -15.89 15.83
C GLU A 272 -14.15 -17.24 16.39
N GLU A 273 -14.72 -18.09 15.54
CA GLU A 273 -14.87 -19.51 15.88
C GLU A 273 -13.46 -20.09 15.93
N ASP A 274 -13.00 -20.41 17.14
CA ASP A 274 -11.75 -21.15 17.37
C ASP A 274 -11.73 -22.42 16.51
N ALA A 275 -10.89 -22.43 15.49
CA ALA A 275 -10.67 -23.58 14.60
C ALA A 275 -9.37 -24.32 14.95
#